data_AF-A0ABD1DGW5-F1
#
_entry.id   AF-A0ABD1DGW5-F1
#
_cell.length_a   1.000
_cell.length_b   1.000
_cell.length_c   1.000
_cell.angle_alpha   90.00
_cell.angle_beta   90.00
_cell.angle_gamma   90.00
#
_symmetry.space_group_name_H-M   'P 1'
#
loop_
_entity.id
_entity.type
_entity.pdbx_description
1 polymer ?
#
loop_
_entity_poly.entity_id
_entity_poly.type
_entity_poly.pdbx_seq_one_letter_code
_entity_poly.pdbx_strand_id
1 'polypeptide(L)'
;MRSVHRCDRDISLKQSGGGVLIAVNAKLKSEQLVADRTDVGFEQVWTKIQLGDGLVHAFAVVYFSPGSRRDQFEWFFRCVQQVMASQSSDVQIYGDFNQRNAMFKPDATNECLLIPE
;
A
#
# COMPACT_ATOMS: atom_id res chain seq x y z
N MET A 1 13.26 7.00 17.74
CA MET A 1 12.27 7.96 17.21
C MET A 1 11.19 7.16 16.49
N ARG A 2 9.90 7.40 16.73
CA ARG A 2 8.83 6.72 15.94
C ARG A 2 8.75 7.40 14.57
N SER A 3 8.77 6.63 13.49
CA SER A 3 8.54 7.13 12.13
C SER A 3 7.08 6.92 11.75
N VAL A 4 6.49 7.93 11.13
CA VAL A 4 5.13 7.85 10.55
C VAL A 4 5.27 8.21 9.07
N HIS A 5 4.95 7.24 8.22
CA HIS A 5 4.88 7.43 6.78
C HIS A 5 3.42 7.65 6.41
N ARG A 6 3.10 8.76 5.76
CA ARG A 6 1.71 9.12 5.48
C ARG A 6 1.52 9.68 4.08
N CYS A 7 0.36 9.38 3.52
CA CYS A 7 -0.16 10.05 2.34
C CYS A 7 -1.28 10.97 2.80
N ASP A 8 -0.89 12.10 3.41
CA ASP A 8 -1.85 13.14 3.74
C ASP A 8 -2.25 13.86 2.46
N ARG A 9 -3.54 14.10 2.29
CA ARG A 9 -4.04 14.98 1.24
C ARG A 9 -4.01 16.43 1.75
N ASP A 10 -3.78 17.36 0.82
CA ASP A 10 -4.07 18.76 1.09
C ASP A 10 -5.57 18.91 1.44
N ILE A 11 -5.84 19.40 2.64
CA ILE A 11 -7.19 19.52 3.22
C ILE A 11 -8.13 20.33 2.29
N SER A 12 -7.57 21.21 1.46
CA SER A 12 -8.30 22.06 0.51
C SER A 12 -8.94 21.31 -0.66
N LEU A 13 -8.52 20.07 -0.95
CA LEU A 13 -8.92 19.37 -2.18
C LEU A 13 -10.10 18.40 -2.02
N LYS A 14 -10.68 18.19 -0.83
CA LYS A 14 -11.75 17.18 -0.64
C LYS A 14 -12.92 17.58 0.26
N GLN A 15 -14.10 17.11 -0.14
CA GLN A 15 -15.40 17.35 0.53
C GLN A 15 -15.63 16.52 1.80
N SER A 16 -14.95 15.38 2.00
CA SER A 16 -14.96 14.62 3.26
C SER A 16 -13.92 13.48 3.30
N GLY A 17 -13.12 13.39 4.37
CA GLY A 17 -12.39 12.19 4.80
C GLY A 17 -11.32 11.60 3.85
N GLY A 18 -10.42 10.77 4.41
CA GLY A 18 -9.39 10.03 3.66
C GLY A 18 -7.97 10.31 4.14
N GLY A 19 -7.11 9.30 4.02
CA GLY A 19 -5.69 9.31 4.37
C GLY A 19 -5.25 7.91 4.79
N VAL A 20 -4.12 7.45 4.25
CA VAL A 20 -3.47 6.21 4.70
C VAL A 20 -2.12 6.53 5.35
N LEU A 21 -1.80 5.79 6.40
CA LEU A 21 -0.54 5.91 7.12
C LEU A 21 0.01 4.56 7.55
N ILE A 22 1.32 4.51 7.71
CA ILE A 22 2.05 3.43 8.36
C ILE A 22 2.82 4.03 9.54
N ALA A 23 2.51 3.58 10.74
CA ALA A 23 3.23 3.94 11.96
C ALA A 23 4.22 2.82 12.29
N VAL A 24 5.52 3.14 12.31
CA VAL A 24 6.57 2.17 12.55
C VAL A 24 7.12 2.30 13.97
N ASN A 25 7.35 1.16 14.60
CA ASN A 25 7.97 1.11 15.92
C ASN A 25 9.36 1.75 15.88
N ALA A 26 9.68 2.58 16.87
CA ALA A 26 10.94 3.31 16.96
C ALA A 26 12.21 2.44 17.00
N LYS A 27 12.07 1.14 17.26
CA LYS A 27 13.17 0.16 17.26
C LYS A 27 13.49 -0.37 15.85
N LEU A 28 12.64 -0.11 14.87
CA LEU A 28 12.79 -0.58 13.50
C LEU A 28 13.31 0.55 12.62
N LYS A 29 14.21 0.20 11.69
CA LYS A 29 14.69 1.13 10.67
C LYS A 29 13.75 1.08 9.47
N SER A 30 13.07 2.18 9.18
CA SER A 30 12.17 2.30 8.05
C SER A 30 12.52 3.47 7.14
N GLU A 31 12.15 3.34 5.87
CA GLU A 31 12.29 4.36 4.84
C GLU A 31 11.01 4.38 3.99
N GLN A 32 10.45 5.57 3.76
CA GLN A 32 9.31 5.71 2.88
C GLN A 32 9.73 5.47 1.44
N LEU A 33 9.02 4.61 0.72
CA LEU A 33 9.21 4.45 -0.71
C LEU A 33 8.35 5.48 -1.45
N VAL A 34 8.94 6.12 -2.45
CA VAL A 34 8.23 7.02 -3.35
C VAL A 34 7.70 6.17 -4.51
N ALA A 35 6.44 5.74 -4.40
CA ALA A 35 5.72 5.20 -5.54
C ALA A 35 5.34 6.35 -6.49
N ASP A 36 5.18 6.06 -7.78
CA ASP A 36 4.68 7.04 -8.73
C ASP A 36 3.29 7.53 -8.29
N ARG A 37 3.21 8.81 -7.94
CA ARG A 37 2.03 9.51 -7.40
C ARG A 37 1.30 10.28 -8.50
N THR A 38 1.40 9.84 -9.75
CA THR A 38 0.48 10.28 -10.80
C THR A 38 -0.96 10.22 -10.26
N ASP A 39 -1.85 11.10 -10.72
CA ASP A 39 -3.22 11.23 -10.19
C ASP A 39 -4.05 9.96 -10.45
N VAL A 40 -3.81 8.96 -9.62
CA VAL A 40 -4.28 7.58 -9.82
C VAL A 40 -5.62 7.35 -9.15
N GLY A 41 -6.18 8.37 -8.50
CA GLY A 41 -7.52 8.33 -7.92
C GLY A 41 -7.68 7.46 -6.67
N PHE A 42 -6.59 6.95 -6.08
CA PHE A 42 -6.58 6.20 -4.82
C PHE A 42 -5.46 6.69 -3.89
N GLU A 43 -5.52 6.32 -2.61
CA GLU A 43 -4.49 6.68 -1.62
C GLU A 43 -3.58 5.50 -1.37
N GLN A 44 -2.27 5.74 -1.33
CA GLN A 44 -1.30 4.71 -0.96
C GLN A 44 -0.10 5.32 -0.23
N VAL A 45 0.45 4.54 0.70
CA VAL A 45 1.75 4.80 1.31
C VAL A 45 2.56 3.53 1.31
N TRP A 46 3.84 3.67 1.00
CA TRP A 46 4.79 2.56 0.93
C TRP A 46 5.93 2.82 1.89
N THR A 47 6.36 1.80 2.62
CA THR A 47 7.57 1.85 3.44
C THR A 47 8.35 0.56 3.23
N LYS A 48 9.67 0.66 3.19
CA LYS A 48 10.52 -0.50 3.43
C LYS A 48 10.99 -0.50 4.88
N ILE A 49 11.08 -1.68 5.46
CA ILE A 49 11.61 -1.91 6.80
C ILE A 49 12.70 -2.96 6.69
N GLN A 50 13.87 -2.66 7.24
CA GLN A 50 14.95 -3.63 7.36
C GLN A 50 14.71 -4.44 8.64
N LEU A 51 14.37 -5.72 8.47
CA LEU A 51 14.23 -6.66 9.58
C LEU A 51 15.60 -7.33 9.84
N GLY A 52 15.79 -7.85 11.06
CA GLY A 52 17.09 -8.37 11.49
C GLY A 52 17.49 -9.58 10.67
N ASP A 53 18.77 -9.66 10.27
CA ASP A 53 19.40 -10.49 9.20
C ASP A 53 19.70 -9.73 7.89
N GLY A 54 19.18 -8.51 7.75
CA GLY A 54 19.44 -7.66 6.60
C GLY A 54 18.38 -7.75 5.50
N LEU A 55 17.34 -8.58 5.68
CA LEU A 55 16.20 -8.65 4.79
C LEU A 55 15.42 -7.34 4.76
N VAL A 56 15.05 -6.90 3.55
CA VAL A 56 14.26 -5.69 3.31
C VAL A 56 12.86 -6.13 2.91
N HIS A 57 11.89 -5.80 3.75
CA HIS A 57 10.47 -6.03 3.50
C HIS A 57 9.81 -4.71 3.13
N ALA A 58 9.01 -4.73 2.06
CA ALA A 58 8.17 -3.59 1.71
C ALA A 58 6.74 -3.80 2.19
N PHE A 59 6.15 -2.73 2.70
CA PHE A 59 4.78 -2.67 3.19
C PHE A 59 4.04 -1.57 2.45
N ALA A 60 2.83 -1.87 2.01
CA ALA A 60 1.91 -0.90 1.43
C ALA A 60 0.64 -0.83 2.27
N VAL A 61 0.15 0.39 2.51
CA VAL A 61 -1.23 0.62 2.95
C VAL A 61 -1.96 1.39 1.87
N VAL A 62 -3.11 0.89 1.42
CA VAL A 62 -3.90 1.44 0.31
C VAL A 62 -5.35 1.68 0.71
N TYR A 63 -5.94 2.73 0.14
CA TYR A 63 -7.37 3.00 0.23
C TYR A 63 -7.91 3.39 -1.15
N PHE A 64 -8.84 2.59 -1.66
CA PHE A 64 -9.62 2.89 -2.85
C PHE A 64 -10.98 3.44 -2.42
N SER A 65 -11.46 4.50 -3.06
CA SER A 65 -12.81 5.00 -2.79
C SER A 65 -13.88 4.07 -3.36
N PRO A 66 -15.10 4.04 -2.78
CA PRO A 66 -16.24 3.42 -3.44
C PRO A 66 -16.41 3.96 -4.87
N GLY A 67 -16.53 3.08 -5.85
CA GLY A 67 -16.62 3.46 -7.27
C GLY A 67 -15.28 3.69 -7.96
N SER A 68 -14.16 3.36 -7.31
CA SER A 68 -12.85 3.28 -7.97
C SER A 68 -12.92 2.39 -9.22
N ARG A 69 -12.27 2.86 -10.29
CA ARG A 69 -12.30 2.24 -11.60
C ARG A 69 -11.25 1.14 -11.72
N ARG A 70 -11.48 0.17 -12.62
CA ARG A 70 -10.56 -0.96 -12.89
C ARG A 70 -9.11 -0.52 -13.18
N ASP A 71 -8.92 0.53 -13.96
CA ASP A 71 -7.59 1.06 -14.32
C ASP A 71 -6.79 1.53 -13.10
N GLN A 72 -7.46 1.97 -12.04
CA GLN A 72 -6.82 2.35 -10.77
C GLN A 72 -6.23 1.13 -10.05
N PHE A 73 -6.96 0.01 -10.04
CA PHE A 73 -6.47 -1.25 -9.46
C PHE A 73 -5.31 -1.81 -10.29
N GLU A 74 -5.43 -1.82 -11.62
CA GLU A 74 -4.36 -2.25 -12.52
C GLU A 74 -3.10 -1.40 -12.33
N TRP A 75 -3.25 -0.09 -12.15
CA TRP A 75 -2.13 0.79 -11.83
C TRP A 75 -1.46 0.43 -10.51
N PHE A 76 -2.25 0.22 -9.45
CA PHE A 76 -1.71 -0.20 -8.16
C PHE A 76 -0.89 -1.49 -8.26
N PHE A 77 -1.39 -2.50 -8.98
CA PHE A 77 -0.64 -3.75 -9.18
C PHE A 77 0.63 -3.57 -10.01
N ARG A 78 0.68 -2.60 -10.93
CA ARG A 78 1.95 -2.22 -11.59
C ARG A 78 2.94 -1.61 -10.60
N CYS A 79 2.50 -0.77 -9.67
CA CYS A 79 3.36 -0.26 -8.61
C CYS A 79 3.92 -1.40 -7.74
N VAL A 80 3.09 -2.39 -7.39
CA VAL A 80 3.53 -3.60 -6.66
C VAL A 80 4.66 -4.30 -7.41
N GLN A 81 4.47 -4.57 -8.70
CA GLN A 81 5.47 -5.23 -9.54
C GLN A 81 6.80 -4.44 -9.60
N GLN A 82 6.73 -3.12 -9.71
CA GLN A 82 7.92 -2.26 -9.72
C GLN A 82 8.68 -2.31 -8.39
N VAL A 83 7.97 -2.29 -7.25
CA VAL A 83 8.60 -2.38 -5.92
C VAL A 83 9.26 -3.75 -5.72
N MET A 84 8.57 -4.84 -6.09
CA MET A 84 9.13 -6.19 -6.05
C MET A 84 10.39 -6.33 -6.90
N ALA A 85 10.42 -5.71 -8.09
CA ALA A 85 11.57 -5.79 -8.99
C ALA A 85 12.80 -4.99 -8.52
N SER A 86 12.61 -3.97 -7.66
CA SER A 86 13.64 -2.96 -7.41
C SER A 86 14.17 -2.90 -5.97
N GLN A 87 13.41 -3.32 -4.96
CA GLN A 87 13.70 -2.93 -3.57
C GLN A 87 13.47 -4.02 -2.51
N SER A 88 12.81 -5.15 -2.81
CA SER A 88 12.42 -6.10 -1.76
C SER A 88 12.26 -7.55 -2.22
N SER A 89 12.57 -8.48 -1.33
CA SER A 89 12.32 -9.92 -1.51
C SER A 89 10.86 -10.31 -1.23
N ASP A 90 10.12 -9.45 -0.52
CA ASP A 90 8.75 -9.67 -0.09
C ASP A 90 7.99 -8.33 0.01
N VAL A 91 6.70 -8.34 -0.35
CA VAL A 91 5.80 -7.18 -0.33
C VAL A 91 4.50 -7.56 0.35
N GLN A 92 4.17 -6.87 1.44
CA GLN A 92 2.92 -7.05 2.16
C GLN A 92 1.99 -5.85 1.90
N ILE A 93 0.75 -6.14 1.54
CA ILE A 93 -0.23 -5.13 1.14
C ILE A 93 -1.42 -5.21 2.09
N TYR A 94 -1.73 -4.08 2.70
CA TYR A 94 -2.88 -3.91 3.57
C TYR A 94 -3.75 -2.77 3.04
N GLY A 95 -5.06 -2.83 3.25
CA GLY A 95 -5.91 -1.73 2.82
C GLY A 95 -7.36 -2.07 2.65
N ASP A 96 -8.12 -1.03 2.33
CA ASP A 96 -9.52 -1.14 1.91
C ASP A 96 -9.60 -0.89 0.40
N PHE A 97 -9.89 -1.95 -0.34
CA PHE A 97 -10.03 -1.91 -1.79
C PHE A 97 -11.44 -1.47 -2.23
N ASN A 98 -12.41 -1.37 -1.31
CA ASN A 98 -13.81 -1.05 -1.60
C ASN A 98 -14.42 -1.84 -2.77
N GLN A 99 -13.91 -3.06 -3.00
CA GLN A 99 -14.39 -3.95 -4.05
C GLN A 99 -15.57 -4.78 -3.55
N ARG A 100 -16.73 -4.57 -4.15
CA ARG A 100 -17.91 -5.41 -3.91
C ARG A 100 -17.67 -6.76 -4.60
N ASN A 101 -18.02 -7.85 -3.93
CA ASN A 101 -17.89 -9.23 -4.44
C ASN A 101 -16.43 -9.71 -4.65
N ALA A 102 -15.43 -9.01 -4.11
CA ALA A 102 -14.08 -9.55 -4.06
C ALA A 102 -14.07 -10.87 -3.29
N MET A 103 -13.65 -11.94 -3.95
CA MET A 103 -13.34 -13.20 -3.27
C MET A 103 -11.94 -13.13 -2.71
N PHE A 104 -11.83 -12.99 -1.40
CA PHE A 104 -10.60 -13.26 -0.68
C PHE A 104 -10.44 -14.77 -0.60
N LYS A 105 -9.52 -15.35 -1.38
CA LYS A 105 -9.16 -16.76 -1.19
C LYS A 105 -8.14 -16.85 -0.05
N PRO A 106 -8.44 -17.61 1.01
CA PRO A 106 -7.45 -17.89 2.05
C PRO A 106 -6.22 -18.51 1.39
N ASP A 107 -5.07 -17.87 1.56
CA ASP A 107 -3.78 -18.44 1.22
C ASP A 107 -3.10 -18.78 2.55
N ALA A 108 -2.72 -20.04 2.73
CA ALA A 108 -2.02 -20.50 3.94
C ALA A 108 -0.69 -19.76 4.18
N THR A 109 -0.16 -19.08 3.15
CA THR A 109 1.05 -18.27 3.22
C THR A 109 0.85 -16.75 3.26
N ASN A 110 -0.25 -16.19 2.72
CA ASN A 110 -0.39 -14.74 2.50
C ASN A 110 -1.69 -14.11 3.03
N GLU A 111 -2.39 -14.80 3.93
CA GLU A 111 -3.67 -14.41 4.55
C GLU A 111 -4.85 -14.28 3.58
N CYS A 112 -4.77 -13.56 2.44
CA CYS A 112 -5.81 -13.52 1.39
C CYS A 112 -5.27 -13.12 -0.01
N LEU A 113 -5.72 -13.80 -1.08
CA LEU A 113 -5.51 -13.40 -2.48
C LEU A 113 -6.73 -12.65 -3.03
N LEU A 114 -6.53 -11.45 -3.59
CA LEU A 114 -7.53 -10.75 -4.42
C LEU A 114 -7.45 -11.29 -5.84
N ILE A 115 -8.50 -11.98 -6.30
CA ILE A 115 -8.60 -12.43 -7.69
C ILE A 115 -9.48 -11.45 -8.47
N PRO A 116 -8.99 -10.85 -9.57
CA PRO A 116 -9.86 -10.10 -10.48
C PRO A 116 -10.83 -11.06 -11.17
N GLU A 117 -12.12 -10.73 -11.22
CA GLU A 117 -13.06 -11.36 -12.16
C GLU A 117 -12.80 -10.90 -13.60
#